data_AF-A0A453HYX8-F1
#
_entry.id   AF-A0A453HYX8-F1
#
_cell.length_a   1.000
_cell.length_b   1.000
_cell.length_c   1.000
_cell.angle_alpha   90.00
_cell.angle_beta   90.00
_cell.angle_gamma   90.00
#
_symmetry.space_group_name_H-M   'P 1'
#
loop_
_entity.id
_entity.type
_entity.pdbx_description
1 polymer ?
#
loop_
_entity_poly.entity_id
_entity_poly.type
_entity_poly.pdbx_seq_one_letter_code
_entity_poly.pdbx_strand_id
1 'polypeptide(L)'
;QIHIEETRGTLQFASRAKCVSNCAQVNEILTDAALLKRQKLEIEELRKKLQGSHSEDLEQLILKQRNDMHKSELERDRLAMELEEERRLRETLEHRLAKQKMSQNHNNTDISVEQFADSSQLDVLKTPDSKRTPDGFVASRSHYLKDAEFCPIPENLGSVADEDLWMQLNKGCITDLDMLEMTSDFKCPPSPEDT
;
A
#
# COMPACT_ATOMS: atom_id res chain seq x y z
N GLN A 1 -52.52 0.00 -60.58
CA GLN A 1 -51.73 -0.80 -59.61
C GLN A 1 -50.40 -0.12 -59.27
N ILE A 2 -49.70 0.46 -60.25
CA ILE A 2 -48.44 1.23 -60.07
C ILE A 2 -48.54 2.32 -58.98
N HIS A 3 -49.60 3.13 -58.99
CA HIS A 3 -49.79 4.21 -58.00
C HIS A 3 -49.90 3.74 -56.55
N ILE A 4 -50.29 2.48 -56.30
CA ILE A 4 -50.39 1.94 -54.94
C ILE A 4 -48.99 1.66 -54.39
N GLU A 5 -48.09 1.11 -55.21
CA GLU A 5 -46.70 0.84 -54.78
C GLU A 5 -45.90 2.13 -54.61
N GLU A 6 -46.10 3.11 -55.50
CA GLU A 6 -45.53 4.45 -55.38
C GLU A 6 -45.98 5.11 -54.07
N THR A 7 -47.29 5.12 -53.81
CA THR A 7 -47.87 5.69 -52.59
C THR A 7 -47.35 4.98 -51.34
N ARG A 8 -47.24 3.64 -51.36
CA ARG A 8 -46.67 2.86 -50.26
C ARG A 8 -45.22 3.24 -49.99
N GLY A 9 -44.41 3.38 -51.04
CA GLY A 9 -43.00 3.79 -50.94
C GLY A 9 -42.85 5.19 -50.33
N THR A 10 -43.64 6.16 -50.79
CA THR A 10 -43.65 7.53 -50.25
C THR A 10 -44.04 7.55 -48.77
N LEU A 11 -45.07 6.80 -48.37
CA LEU A 11 -45.51 6.72 -46.97
C LEU A 11 -44.45 6.06 -46.06
N GLN A 12 -43.80 5.00 -46.54
CA GLN A 12 -42.70 4.36 -45.81
C GLN A 12 -41.50 5.29 -45.66
N PHE A 13 -41.15 6.03 -46.71
CA PHE A 13 -40.10 7.05 -46.64
C PHE A 13 -40.45 8.15 -45.62
N ALA A 14 -41.68 8.68 -45.66
CA ALA A 14 -42.15 9.69 -44.71
C ALA A 14 -42.12 9.17 -43.27
N SER A 15 -42.56 7.93 -43.04
CA SER A 15 -42.52 7.31 -41.72
C SER A 15 -41.09 7.18 -41.17
N ARG A 16 -40.12 6.85 -42.03
CA ARG A 16 -38.71 6.74 -41.64
C ARG A 16 -38.06 8.12 -41.42
N ALA A 17 -38.32 9.06 -42.33
CA ALA A 17 -37.81 10.43 -42.23
C ALA A 17 -38.33 11.15 -40.98
N LYS A 18 -39.57 10.88 -40.56
CA LYS A 18 -40.15 11.42 -39.32
C LYS A 18 -39.36 11.01 -38.07
N CYS A 19 -38.69 9.86 -38.08
CA CYS A 19 -37.88 9.40 -36.96
C CYS A 19 -36.48 10.04 -36.90
N VAL A 20 -36.10 10.85 -37.89
CA VAL A 20 -34.83 11.57 -37.87
C VAL A 20 -34.94 12.76 -36.93
N SER A 21 -34.24 12.71 -35.79
CA SER A 21 -34.11 13.82 -34.86
C SER A 21 -32.92 14.70 -35.26
N ASN A 22 -33.14 15.99 -35.45
CA ASN A 22 -32.08 16.96 -35.66
C ASN A 22 -31.66 17.60 -34.33
N CYS A 23 -30.36 17.57 -34.00
CA CYS A 23 -29.79 18.35 -32.90
C CYS A 23 -29.39 19.72 -33.43
N ALA A 24 -30.38 20.59 -33.66
CA ALA A 24 -30.13 21.93 -34.17
C ALA A 24 -29.35 22.77 -33.15
N GLN A 25 -28.25 23.37 -33.60
CA GLN A 25 -27.47 24.34 -32.84
C GLN A 25 -27.43 25.66 -33.62
N VAL A 26 -27.29 26.78 -32.91
CA VAL A 26 -27.06 28.06 -33.57
C VAL A 26 -25.67 28.03 -34.16
N ASN A 27 -25.57 28.21 -35.47
CA ASN A 27 -24.28 28.36 -36.16
C ASN A 27 -23.72 29.75 -35.81
N GLU A 28 -23.16 29.88 -34.61
CA GLU A 28 -22.49 31.09 -34.17
C GLU A 28 -21.17 31.23 -34.95
N ILE A 29 -21.05 32.27 -35.76
CA ILE A 29 -19.73 32.69 -36.27
C ILE A 29 -19.09 33.51 -35.14
N LEU A 30 -18.27 32.84 -34.33
CA LEU A 30 -17.50 33.49 -33.28
C LEU A 30 -16.29 34.18 -33.92
N THR A 31 -16.13 35.47 -33.68
CA THR A 31 -14.84 36.15 -33.89
C THR A 31 -13.79 35.47 -33.00
N ASP A 32 -12.54 35.33 -33.46
CA ASP A 32 -11.44 34.69 -32.69
C ASP A 32 -11.34 35.20 -31.25
N ALA A 33 -11.59 36.49 -31.02
CA ALA A 33 -11.61 37.10 -29.70
C ALA A 33 -12.67 36.49 -28.74
N ALA A 34 -13.85 36.10 -29.25
CA ALA A 34 -14.90 35.46 -28.46
C ALA A 34 -14.53 34.01 -28.14
N LEU A 35 -13.92 33.29 -29.09
CA LEU A 35 -13.42 31.93 -28.86
C LEU A 35 -12.33 31.90 -27.78
N LEU A 36 -11.36 32.80 -27.89
CA LEU A 36 -10.29 32.94 -26.89
C LEU A 36 -10.85 33.29 -25.50
N LYS A 37 -11.90 34.11 -25.40
CA LYS A 37 -12.56 34.40 -24.12
C LYS A 37 -13.23 33.16 -23.53
N ARG A 38 -13.97 32.38 -24.34
CA ARG A 38 -14.61 31.14 -23.89
C ARG A 38 -13.56 30.14 -23.37
N GLN A 39 -12.49 29.93 -24.14
CA GLN A 39 -11.40 29.02 -23.76
C GLN A 39 -10.68 29.46 -22.48
N LYS A 40 -10.43 30.78 -22.32
CA LYS A 40 -9.84 31.30 -21.08
C LYS A 40 -10.70 31.01 -19.85
N LEU A 41 -12.02 31.19 -19.97
CA LEU A 41 -12.96 30.88 -18.88
C LEU A 41 -13.00 29.39 -18.56
N GLU A 42 -13.00 28.53 -19.60
CA GLU A 42 -12.96 27.08 -19.42
C GLU A 42 -11.66 26.63 -18.73
N ILE A 43 -10.51 27.17 -19.12
CA ILE A 43 -9.23 26.89 -18.45
C ILE A 43 -9.26 27.34 -16.99
N GLU A 44 -9.82 28.50 -16.68
CA GLU A 44 -9.96 29.00 -15.31
C GLU A 44 -10.88 28.09 -14.47
N GLU A 45 -12.01 27.67 -15.02
CA GLU A 45 -12.94 26.74 -14.37
C GLU A 45 -12.27 25.37 -14.10
N LEU A 46 -11.56 24.84 -15.08
CA LEU A 46 -10.83 23.58 -14.95
C LEU A 46 -9.73 23.67 -13.90
N ARG A 47 -8.98 24.78 -13.86
CA ARG A 47 -7.98 25.05 -12.81
C ARG A 47 -8.63 25.10 -11.42
N LYS A 48 -9.80 25.73 -11.30
CA LYS A 48 -10.55 25.76 -10.05
C LYS A 48 -11.02 24.38 -9.61
N LYS A 49 -11.49 23.54 -10.53
CA LYS A 49 -11.88 22.14 -10.23
C LYS A 49 -10.68 21.30 -9.79
N LEU A 50 -9.53 21.49 -10.43
CA LEU A 50 -8.29 20.83 -10.07
C LEU A 50 -7.82 21.25 -8.67
N GLN A 51 -7.82 22.55 -8.38
CA GLN A 51 -7.47 23.08 -7.06
C GLN A 51 -8.47 22.68 -5.98
N GLY A 52 -9.77 22.56 -6.30
CA GLY A 52 -10.79 22.07 -5.35
C GLY A 52 -10.66 20.59 -5.00
N SER A 53 -9.86 19.83 -5.76
CA SER A 53 -9.50 18.44 -5.44
C SER A 53 -8.29 18.33 -4.51
N HIS A 54 -7.61 19.46 -4.23
CA HIS A 54 -6.52 19.57 -3.27
C HIS A 54 -7.15 19.60 -1.85
N SER A 55 -7.41 18.42 -1.31
CA SER A 55 -7.89 18.28 0.06
C SER A 55 -6.71 18.55 1.00
N GLU A 56 -6.58 19.80 1.44
CA GLU A 56 -5.60 20.22 2.45
C GLU A 56 -5.68 19.31 3.70
N ASP A 57 -6.89 18.88 4.07
CA ASP A 57 -7.13 17.93 5.17
C ASP A 57 -6.47 16.57 4.95
N LEU A 58 -6.54 16.03 3.72
CA LEU A 58 -5.91 14.75 3.37
C LEU A 58 -4.37 14.88 3.38
N GLU A 59 -3.84 15.98 2.86
CA GLU A 59 -2.39 16.23 2.87
C GLU A 59 -1.86 16.41 4.29
N GLN A 60 -2.61 17.13 5.14
CA GLN A 60 -2.28 17.29 6.55
C GLN A 60 -2.32 15.94 7.28
N LEU A 61 -3.28 15.06 6.96
CA LEU A 61 -3.35 13.71 7.53
C LEU A 61 -2.16 12.85 7.10
N ILE A 62 -1.78 12.88 5.83
CA ILE A 62 -0.62 12.16 5.30
C ILE A 62 0.66 12.65 6.00
N LEU A 63 0.85 13.96 6.11
CA LEU A 63 1.99 14.57 6.80
C LEU A 63 2.05 14.16 8.27
N LYS A 64 0.91 14.18 8.96
CA LYS A 64 0.81 13.78 10.35
C LYS A 64 1.17 12.31 10.53
N GLN A 65 0.57 11.40 9.74
CA GLN A 65 0.89 9.97 9.80
C GLN A 65 2.38 9.70 9.55
N ARG A 66 2.98 10.39 8.58
CA ARG A 66 4.41 10.25 8.29
C ARG A 66 5.28 10.69 9.48
N ASN A 67 4.90 11.77 10.16
CA ASN A 67 5.60 12.25 11.35
C ASN A 67 5.45 11.27 12.53
N ASP A 68 4.24 10.76 12.76
CA ASP A 68 3.94 9.83 13.83
C ASP A 68 4.68 8.49 13.62
N MET A 69 4.73 7.99 12.38
CA MET A 69 5.52 6.81 12.00
C MET A 69 7.01 7.02 12.30
N HIS A 70 7.58 8.14 11.86
CA HIS A 70 8.99 8.44 12.09
C HIS A 70 9.33 8.52 13.58
N LYS A 71 8.47 9.13 14.39
CA LYS A 71 8.65 9.16 15.86
C LYS A 71 8.62 7.76 16.47
N SER A 72 7.66 6.94 16.05
CA SER A 72 7.56 5.56 16.54
C SER A 72 8.79 4.72 16.18
N GLU A 73 9.37 4.93 15.00
CA GLU A 73 10.61 4.25 14.59
C GLU A 73 11.79 4.65 15.47
N LEU A 74 11.96 5.95 15.73
CA LEU A 74 13.02 6.46 16.61
C LEU A 74 12.88 5.93 18.04
N GLU A 75 11.66 5.87 18.58
CA GLU A 75 11.41 5.29 19.90
C GLU A 75 11.73 3.79 19.94
N ARG A 76 11.39 3.05 18.89
CA ARG A 76 11.71 1.62 18.77
C ARG A 76 13.23 1.39 18.77
N ASP A 77 13.99 2.20 18.03
CA ASP A 77 15.45 2.10 17.99
C ASP A 77 16.10 2.49 19.31
N ARG A 78 15.57 3.51 19.99
CA ARG A 78 16.03 3.90 21.33
C ARG A 78 15.85 2.76 22.33
N LEU A 79 14.68 2.14 22.36
CA LEU A 79 14.40 1.00 23.25
C LEU A 79 15.27 -0.21 22.92
N ALA A 80 15.56 -0.45 21.63
CA ALA A 80 16.44 -1.53 21.21
C ALA A 80 17.87 -1.34 21.73
N MET A 81 18.40 -0.11 21.68
CA MET A 81 19.72 0.21 22.24
C MET A 81 19.76 0.03 23.77
N GLU A 82 18.75 0.52 24.48
CA GLU A 82 18.67 0.38 25.95
C GLU A 82 18.63 -1.10 26.38
N LEU A 83 17.89 -1.94 25.64
CA LEU A 83 17.81 -3.37 25.90
C LEU A 83 19.14 -4.09 25.64
N GLU A 84 19.90 -3.67 24.63
CA GLU A 84 21.24 -4.20 24.36
C GLU A 84 22.24 -3.81 25.46
N GLU A 85 22.22 -2.56 25.93
CA GLU A 85 23.06 -2.12 27.04
C GLU A 85 22.78 -2.91 28.32
N GLU A 86 21.50 -3.11 28.67
CA GLU A 86 21.09 -3.95 29.79
C GLU A 86 21.54 -5.41 29.65
N ARG A 87 21.46 -5.98 28.44
CA ARG A 87 21.99 -7.33 28.17
C ARG A 87 23.50 -7.40 28.41
N ARG A 88 24.26 -6.44 27.89
CA ARG A 88 25.73 -6.39 28.11
C ARG A 88 26.07 -6.25 29.58
N LEU A 89 25.34 -5.41 30.33
CA LEU A 89 25.51 -5.27 31.78
C LEU A 89 25.27 -6.60 32.50
N ARG A 90 24.17 -7.30 32.19
CA ARG A 90 23.85 -8.62 32.76
C ARG A 90 24.93 -9.65 32.47
N GLU A 91 25.38 -9.74 31.21
CA GLU A 91 26.46 -10.65 30.80
C GLU A 91 27.77 -10.36 31.56
N THR A 92 28.13 -9.08 31.76
CA THR A 92 29.36 -8.73 32.50
C THR A 92 29.27 -9.11 33.99
N LEU A 93 28.09 -8.98 34.60
CA LEU A 93 27.85 -9.38 35.99
C LEU A 93 27.87 -10.91 36.12
N GLU A 94 27.21 -11.61 35.20
CA GLU A 94 27.19 -13.07 35.17
C GLU A 94 28.59 -13.66 34.96
N HIS A 95 29.36 -13.12 34.01
CA HIS A 95 30.75 -13.52 33.78
C HIS A 95 31.61 -13.31 35.05
N ARG A 96 31.40 -12.22 35.78
CA ARG A 96 32.10 -11.95 37.04
C ARG A 96 31.72 -12.94 38.14
N LEU A 97 30.43 -13.23 38.29
CA LEU A 97 29.90 -14.22 39.21
C LEU A 97 30.43 -15.63 38.89
N ALA A 98 30.41 -16.02 37.61
CA ALA A 98 30.94 -17.31 37.16
C ALA A 98 32.43 -17.45 37.47
N LYS A 99 33.23 -16.42 37.18
CA LYS A 99 34.66 -16.39 37.52
C LYS A 99 34.90 -16.53 39.03
N GLN A 100 34.11 -15.85 39.86
CA GLN A 100 34.21 -15.96 41.31
C GLN A 100 33.85 -17.37 41.80
N LYS A 101 32.79 -17.99 41.28
CA LYS A 101 32.40 -19.37 41.61
C LYS A 101 33.50 -20.38 41.24
N MET A 102 34.14 -20.23 40.08
CA MET A 102 35.27 -21.08 39.69
C MET A 102 36.48 -20.94 40.63
N SER A 103 36.78 -19.72 41.10
CA SER A 103 37.82 -19.52 42.12
C SER A 103 37.44 -20.07 43.51
N GLN A 104 36.16 -20.12 43.86
CA GLN A 104 35.67 -20.64 45.14
C GLN A 104 35.62 -22.19 45.16
N ASN A 105 35.35 -22.83 44.02
CA ASN A 105 35.37 -24.29 43.86
C ASN A 105 36.77 -24.90 44.04
N HIS A 106 37.85 -24.11 43.97
CA HIS A 106 39.21 -24.58 44.28
C HIS A 106 39.56 -24.60 45.77
N ASN A 107 38.72 -24.05 46.66
CA ASN A 107 39.02 -23.93 48.09
C ASN A 107 38.06 -24.69 49.03
N ASN A 108 37.13 -25.49 48.50
CA ASN A 108 36.26 -26.34 49.33
C ASN A 108 36.14 -27.74 48.69
N THR A 109 37.24 -28.49 48.71
CA THR A 109 37.22 -29.95 48.56
C THR A 109 37.70 -30.58 49.85
N ASP A 110 36.90 -30.41 50.91
CA ASP A 110 36.87 -31.34 52.03
C ASP A 110 35.53 -31.21 52.74
N ILE A 111 34.72 -32.26 52.55
CA ILE A 111 33.76 -32.89 53.47
C ILE A 111 32.61 -33.44 52.62
N SER A 112 32.70 -34.75 52.39
CA SER A 112 31.64 -35.64 51.94
C SER A 112 30.61 -35.81 53.05
N VAL A 113 29.31 -35.58 52.79
CA VAL A 113 28.18 -36.25 53.46
C VAL A 113 26.96 -36.27 52.52
N GLU A 114 26.58 -37.50 52.15
CA GLU A 114 25.24 -38.06 51.90
C GLU A 114 24.20 -37.32 51.02
N GLN A 115 23.99 -37.91 49.83
CA GLN A 115 22.82 -38.73 49.54
C GLN A 115 21.47 -38.28 50.13
N PHE A 116 20.74 -37.44 49.40
CA PHE A 116 19.28 -37.62 49.27
C PHE A 116 18.86 -37.35 47.83
N ALA A 117 18.33 -38.40 47.22
CA ALA A 117 17.58 -38.31 45.99
C ALA A 117 16.20 -37.69 46.27
N ASP A 118 15.67 -37.05 45.22
CA ASP A 118 14.27 -37.10 44.85
C ASP A 118 13.27 -36.22 45.63
N SER A 119 13.00 -35.03 45.08
CA SER A 119 11.67 -34.75 44.51
C SER A 119 11.65 -33.37 43.88
N SER A 120 11.57 -33.38 42.56
CA SER A 120 11.03 -32.30 41.76
C SER A 120 9.60 -31.99 42.20
N GLN A 121 9.36 -30.78 42.69
CA GLN A 121 8.02 -30.20 42.62
C GLN A 121 8.10 -28.95 41.75
N LEU A 122 8.11 -29.23 40.44
CA LEU A 122 7.76 -28.27 39.39
C LEU A 122 6.36 -27.75 39.75
N ASP A 123 6.29 -26.53 40.28
CA ASP A 123 5.02 -25.82 40.35
C ASP A 123 4.63 -25.50 38.90
N VAL A 124 3.74 -26.35 38.39
CA VAL A 124 3.15 -26.25 37.06
C VAL A 124 2.31 -24.97 37.05
N LEU A 125 2.93 -23.87 36.65
CA LEU A 125 2.20 -22.69 36.18
C LEU A 125 1.50 -23.08 34.88
N LYS A 126 0.31 -23.65 35.03
CA LYS A 126 -0.68 -23.87 33.97
C LYS A 126 -0.90 -22.55 33.25
N THR A 127 -0.55 -22.53 31.98
CA THR A 127 -1.08 -21.57 31.01
C THR A 127 -2.61 -21.60 31.11
N PRO A 128 -3.30 -20.45 31.28
CA PRO A 128 -4.75 -20.45 31.21
C PRO A 128 -5.16 -20.86 29.79
N ASP A 129 -5.87 -21.98 29.68
CA ASP A 129 -6.53 -22.40 28.46
C ASP A 129 -7.44 -21.26 27.98
N SER A 130 -7.06 -20.63 26.87
CA SER A 130 -7.94 -19.75 26.13
C SER A 130 -9.16 -20.56 25.73
N LYS A 131 -10.30 -20.25 26.34
CA LYS A 131 -11.57 -20.86 25.97
C LYS A 131 -11.80 -20.54 24.50
N ARG A 132 -11.66 -21.57 23.66
CA ARG A 132 -12.12 -21.61 22.28
C ARG A 132 -13.57 -21.13 22.26
N THR A 133 -13.77 -19.89 21.84
CA THR A 133 -15.10 -19.40 21.47
C THR A 133 -15.56 -20.23 20.27
N PRO A 134 -16.86 -20.59 20.19
CA PRO A 134 -17.40 -21.19 18.99
C PRO A 134 -17.11 -20.25 17.82
N ASP A 135 -16.64 -20.84 16.72
CA ASP A 135 -16.34 -20.18 15.46
C ASP A 135 -17.65 -19.61 14.87
N GLY A 136 -18.03 -18.42 15.35
CA GLY A 136 -19.36 -17.84 15.13
C GLY A 136 -19.41 -16.69 14.14
N PHE A 137 -18.26 -16.24 13.64
CA PHE A 137 -18.19 -15.16 12.66
C PHE A 137 -17.12 -15.44 11.60
N VAL A 138 -17.37 -16.47 10.79
CA VAL A 138 -16.75 -16.55 9.46
C VAL A 138 -17.53 -15.60 8.55
N ALA A 139 -16.93 -14.46 8.23
CA ALA A 139 -17.42 -13.63 7.13
C ALA A 139 -17.38 -14.48 5.84
N SER A 140 -18.55 -14.83 5.32
CA SER A 140 -18.66 -15.57 4.07
C SER A 140 -18.07 -14.72 2.93
N ARG A 141 -16.90 -15.12 2.41
CA ARG A 141 -16.45 -14.63 1.09
C ARG A 141 -17.45 -15.10 0.05
N SER A 142 -18.04 -14.15 -0.66
CA SER A 142 -18.85 -14.39 -1.84
C SER A 142 -18.14 -15.35 -2.79
N HIS A 143 -18.86 -16.38 -3.21
CA HIS A 143 -18.44 -17.34 -4.23
C HIS A 143 -18.33 -16.64 -5.60
N TYR A 144 -17.22 -15.94 -5.84
CA TYR A 144 -16.86 -15.58 -7.20
C TYR A 144 -16.24 -16.78 -7.89
N LEU A 145 -16.99 -17.27 -8.88
CA LEU A 145 -16.61 -18.12 -10.01
C LEU A 145 -15.48 -19.13 -9.79
N LYS A 146 -15.89 -20.40 -9.77
CA LYS A 146 -15.06 -21.56 -10.11
C LYS A 146 -14.64 -21.48 -11.59
N ASP A 147 -13.67 -20.65 -11.95
CA ASP A 147 -12.96 -20.71 -13.24
C ASP A 147 -11.70 -19.84 -13.23
N ALA A 148 -10.94 -19.88 -12.13
CA ALA A 148 -9.56 -19.43 -12.14
C ALA A 148 -8.69 -20.65 -11.89
N GLU A 149 -7.98 -21.07 -12.94
CA GLU A 149 -6.91 -22.05 -12.88
C GLU A 149 -6.00 -21.73 -11.68
N PHE A 150 -5.85 -22.73 -10.82
CA PHE A 150 -5.17 -22.66 -9.54
C PHE A 150 -3.81 -21.95 -9.63
N CYS A 151 -3.65 -20.81 -8.96
CA CYS A 151 -2.33 -20.39 -8.53
C CYS A 151 -1.91 -21.30 -7.36
N PRO A 152 -0.82 -22.07 -7.44
CA PRO A 152 -0.36 -22.83 -6.29
C PRO A 152 0.04 -21.85 -5.20
N ILE A 153 -0.61 -21.96 -4.05
CA ILE A 153 -0.16 -21.28 -2.83
C ILE A 153 1.22 -21.90 -2.52
N PRO A 154 2.31 -21.11 -2.44
CA PRO A 154 3.60 -21.65 -2.06
C PRO A 154 3.49 -22.21 -0.64
N GLU A 155 3.70 -23.52 -0.47
CA GLU A 155 3.53 -24.25 0.79
C GLU A 155 4.60 -23.91 1.86
N ASN A 156 5.43 -22.90 1.63
CA ASN A 156 6.52 -22.53 2.53
C ASN A 156 6.49 -21.03 2.83
N LEU A 157 5.56 -20.63 3.70
CA LEU A 157 5.65 -19.36 4.41
C LEU A 157 6.57 -19.55 5.62
N GLY A 158 7.86 -19.72 5.35
CA GLY A 158 8.90 -19.49 6.34
C GLY A 158 8.87 -18.02 6.75
N SER A 159 8.90 -17.75 8.05
CA SER A 159 8.76 -16.44 8.71
C SER A 159 9.85 -15.41 8.40
N VAL A 160 10.62 -15.57 7.31
CA VAL A 160 11.67 -14.64 6.91
C VAL A 160 11.28 -14.08 5.56
N ALA A 161 10.93 -12.80 5.54
CA ALA A 161 10.89 -12.02 4.31
C ALA A 161 12.33 -11.89 3.83
N ASP A 162 12.78 -12.88 3.06
CA ASP A 162 14.03 -12.81 2.34
C ASP A 162 13.82 -11.84 1.17
N GLU A 163 14.74 -10.88 1.02
CA GLU A 163 14.74 -9.87 -0.05
C GLU A 163 14.65 -10.52 -1.45
N ASP A 164 15.03 -11.79 -1.56
CA ASP A 164 14.97 -12.60 -2.78
C ASP A 164 13.54 -12.98 -3.23
N LEU A 165 12.52 -12.93 -2.36
CA LEU A 165 11.17 -13.35 -2.74
C LEU A 165 10.54 -12.41 -3.78
N TRP A 166 10.76 -11.10 -3.63
CA TRP A 166 10.27 -10.10 -4.57
C TRP A 166 10.99 -10.19 -5.92
N MET A 167 12.30 -10.44 -5.91
CA MET A 167 13.07 -10.66 -7.14
C MET A 167 12.63 -11.92 -7.88
N GLN A 168 12.32 -13.00 -7.15
CA GLN A 168 11.87 -14.26 -7.72
C GLN A 168 10.50 -14.12 -8.39
N LEU A 169 9.56 -13.40 -7.77
CA LEU A 169 8.25 -13.12 -8.34
C LEU A 169 8.32 -12.27 -9.61
N ASN A 170 9.23 -11.28 -9.63
CA ASN A 170 9.43 -10.41 -10.79
C ASN A 170 10.38 -10.99 -11.84
N LYS A 171 10.81 -12.25 -11.70
CA LYS A 171 11.72 -12.94 -12.64
C LYS A 171 13.01 -12.14 -12.92
N GLY A 172 13.51 -11.39 -11.94
CA GLY A 172 14.68 -10.52 -12.11
C GLY A 172 14.44 -9.30 -13.01
N CYS A 173 13.19 -8.90 -13.26
CA CYS A 173 12.88 -7.64 -13.92
C CYS A 173 13.20 -6.48 -12.97
N ILE A 174 14.35 -5.85 -13.19
CA ILE A 174 14.75 -4.60 -12.53
C ILE A 174 14.33 -3.47 -13.46
N THR A 175 13.44 -2.61 -13.00
CA THR A 175 13.04 -1.42 -13.76
C THR A 175 14.18 -0.42 -13.71
N ASP A 176 14.73 -0.07 -14.87
CA ASP A 176 15.68 1.04 -14.99
C ASP A 176 14.95 2.36 -14.73
N LEU A 177 15.29 3.00 -13.62
CA LEU A 177 14.67 4.25 -13.19
C LEU A 177 15.03 5.41 -14.13
N ASP A 178 16.14 5.32 -14.88
CA ASP A 178 16.53 6.34 -15.86
C ASP A 178 15.71 6.25 -17.16
N MET A 179 15.04 5.12 -17.42
CA MET A 179 14.06 4.99 -18.50
C MET A 179 12.71 5.66 -18.19
N LEU A 180 12.45 5.97 -16.93
CA LEU A 180 11.30 6.78 -16.53
C LEU A 180 11.64 8.26 -16.80
N GLU A 181 11.72 8.63 -18.07
CA GLU A 181 11.85 10.03 -18.49
C GLU A 181 10.64 10.83 -17.97
N MET A 182 10.79 11.48 -16.82
CA MET A 182 9.92 12.56 -16.38
C MET A 182 10.32 13.80 -17.16
N THR A 183 9.89 13.89 -18.42
CA THR A 183 10.17 15.05 -19.27
C THR A 183 9.57 16.31 -18.63
N SER A 184 10.44 17.12 -18.01
CA SER A 184 10.13 18.49 -17.59
C SER A 184 10.78 19.50 -18.54
N ASP A 185 10.68 19.28 -19.85
CA ASP A 185 11.32 20.15 -20.85
C ASP A 185 10.32 21.15 -21.45
N PHE A 186 9.90 22.13 -20.65
CA PHE A 186 9.35 23.38 -21.20
C PHE A 186 10.52 24.31 -21.57
N LYS A 187 11.06 24.14 -22.78
CA LYS A 187 12.00 25.11 -23.37
C LYS A 187 11.23 26.13 -24.20
N CYS A 188 11.02 27.32 -23.65
CA CYS A 188 10.46 28.46 -24.38
C CYS A 188 11.50 29.02 -25.38
N PRO A 189 11.19 29.18 -26.67
CA PRO A 189 12.10 29.84 -27.61
C PRO A 189 12.12 31.37 -27.37
N PRO A 190 13.25 32.06 -27.61
CA PRO A 190 13.36 33.50 -27.44
C PRO A 190 12.61 34.26 -28.54
N SER A 191 11.89 35.32 -28.15
CA SER A 191 11.20 36.24 -29.07
C SER A 191 12.21 37.06 -29.88
N PRO A 192 12.00 37.29 -31.18
CA PRO A 192 12.86 38.17 -31.96
C PRO A 192 12.60 39.63 -31.61
N GLU A 193 13.69 40.39 -31.63
CA GLU A 193 13.86 41.77 -31.21
C GLU A 193 13.03 42.78 -32.02
N ASP A 194 12.67 43.87 -31.33
CA ASP A 194 12.05 45.08 -31.87
C ASP A 194 12.93 45.74 -32.93
N THR A 195 12.31 46.17 -34.03
CA THR A 195 12.84 47.18 -34.97
C THR A 195 11.91 48.38 -34.99
#